data_AF-I4C1Z8-F1
#
_entry.id   AF-I4C1Z8-F1
#
_cell.length_a   1.000
_cell.length_b   1.000
_cell.length_c   1.000
_cell.angle_alpha   90.00
_cell.angle_beta   90.00
_cell.angle_gamma   90.00
#
_symmetry.space_group_name_H-M   'P 1'
#
loop_
_entity.id
_entity.type
_entity.pdbx_description
1 polymer ?
#
loop_
_entity_poly.entity_id
_entity_poly.type
_entity_poly.pdbx_seq_one_letter_code
_entity_poly.pdbx_strand_id
1 'polypeptide(L)'
;MDETDAADILRGFWLNRVESSSSQELILATCPFCGKGDRIRLLSDETQEVSVIQETDYQAAWETLASKDRLPAICGFCLNVVLIRDGQAEMPGAQ
;
A
#
# COMPACT_ATOMS: atom_id res chain seq x y z
N MET A 1 -10.84 0.82 -12.55
CA MET A 1 -10.63 0.47 -11.13
C MET A 1 -10.67 1.76 -10.36
N ASP A 2 -11.49 1.84 -9.31
CA ASP A 2 -11.46 2.98 -8.39
C ASP A 2 -10.45 2.74 -7.25
N GLU A 3 -10.21 3.78 -6.45
CA GLU A 3 -9.20 3.74 -5.38
C GLU A 3 -9.54 2.70 -4.28
N THR A 4 -10.82 2.37 -4.08
CA THR A 4 -11.22 1.38 -3.06
C THR A 4 -10.91 -0.03 -3.54
N ASP A 5 -11.30 -0.37 -4.78
CA ASP A 5 -10.97 -1.64 -5.41
C ASP A 5 -9.45 -1.84 -5.50
N ALA A 6 -8.70 -0.81 -5.88
CA ALA A 6 -7.24 -0.85 -5.94
C ALA A 6 -6.61 -1.13 -4.56
N ALA A 7 -7.11 -0.49 -3.51
CA ALA A 7 -6.64 -0.70 -2.15
C ALA A 7 -6.91 -2.14 -1.66
N ASP A 8 -8.06 -2.71 -2.00
CA ASP A 8 -8.40 -4.09 -1.62
C ASP A 8 -7.50 -5.11 -2.35
N ILE A 9 -7.22 -4.88 -3.64
CA ILE A 9 -6.26 -5.68 -4.40
C ILE A 9 -4.89 -5.63 -3.72
N LEU A 10 -4.30 -4.46 -3.52
CA LEU A 10 -2.97 -4.34 -2.89
C LEU A 10 -2.92 -4.99 -1.49
N ARG A 11 -3.99 -4.84 -0.70
CA ARG A 11 -4.12 -5.50 0.60
C ARG A 11 -4.13 -7.03 0.47
N GLY A 12 -4.92 -7.57 -0.47
CA GLY A 12 -4.99 -8.99 -0.73
C GLY A 12 -3.63 -9.59 -1.11
N PHE A 13 -2.85 -8.86 -1.91
CA PHE A 13 -1.49 -9.24 -2.27
C PHE A 13 -0.56 -9.27 -1.07
N TRP A 14 -0.58 -8.23 -0.24
CA TRP A 14 0.27 -8.14 0.94
C TRP A 14 -0.02 -9.26 1.94
N LEU A 15 -1.29 -9.62 2.13
CA LEU A 15 -1.70 -10.71 3.02
C LEU A 15 -1.21 -12.09 2.55
N ASN A 16 -1.05 -12.27 1.24
CA ASN A 16 -0.58 -13.53 0.66
C ASN A 16 0.95 -13.61 0.51
N ARG A 17 1.67 -12.50 0.65
CA ARG A 17 3.14 -12.49 0.59
C ARG A 17 3.70 -12.96 1.94
N VAL A 18 4.18 -14.21 1.98
CA VAL A 18 4.92 -14.76 3.12
C VAL A 18 6.15 -13.89 3.40
N GLU A 19 6.35 -13.53 4.67
CA GLU A 19 7.34 -12.56 5.18
C GLU A 19 8.79 -12.80 4.72
N SER A 20 9.15 -12.37 3.52
CA SER A 20 10.55 -12.23 3.09
C SER A 20 10.83 -10.75 2.87
N SER A 21 10.94 -9.98 3.96
CA SER A 21 11.22 -8.54 3.87
C SER A 21 12.71 -8.26 3.80
N SER A 22 13.16 -7.87 2.60
CA SER A 22 14.26 -6.94 2.39
C SER A 22 13.84 -5.53 2.84
N SER A 23 14.80 -4.72 3.28
CA SER A 23 14.68 -3.36 3.87
C SER A 23 13.71 -2.41 3.15
N GLN A 24 12.42 -2.46 3.45
CA GLN A 24 11.46 -1.46 3.01
C GLN A 24 11.50 -0.23 3.91
N GLU A 25 11.35 0.95 3.28
CA GLU A 25 11.33 2.23 3.98
C GLU A 25 10.08 2.33 4.87
N LEU A 26 10.31 2.61 6.15
CA LEU A 26 9.25 2.83 7.14
C LEU A 26 8.94 4.31 7.23
N ILE A 27 7.65 4.63 7.17
CA ILE A 27 7.16 6.00 7.30
C ILE A 27 6.52 6.18 8.67
N LEU A 28 7.00 7.20 9.37
CA LEU A 28 6.43 7.68 10.64
C LEU A 28 5.17 8.50 10.38
N ALA A 29 4.08 7.83 9.99
CA ALA A 29 2.77 8.43 9.80
C ALA A 29 1.71 7.71 10.65
N THR A 30 0.62 8.42 10.99
CA THR A 30 -0.50 7.85 11.76
C THR A 30 -1.53 7.27 10.81
N CYS A 31 -1.85 5.99 10.95
CA CYS A 31 -2.85 5.33 10.10
C CYS A 31 -4.25 5.90 10.38
N PRO A 32 -4.97 6.43 9.37
CA PRO A 32 -6.30 6.99 9.55
C PRO A 32 -7.37 5.94 9.88
N PHE A 33 -7.11 4.65 9.62
CA PHE A 33 -8.04 3.57 9.92
C PHE A 33 -8.02 3.11 11.38
N CYS A 34 -6.83 2.93 11.96
CA CYS A 34 -6.67 2.37 13.31
C CYS A 34 -6.08 3.35 14.34
N GLY A 35 -5.67 4.54 13.90
CA GLY A 35 -5.05 5.56 14.75
C GLY A 35 -3.64 5.24 15.24
N LYS A 36 -3.04 4.12 14.81
CA LYS A 36 -1.67 3.73 15.20
C LYS A 36 -0.64 4.37 14.25
N GLY A 37 0.45 4.88 14.81
CA GLY A 37 1.61 5.36 14.06
C GLY A 37 2.75 4.34 13.99
N ASP A 38 3.84 4.71 13.30
CA ASP A 38 5.18 4.10 13.40
C ASP A 38 5.45 2.82 12.56
N ARG A 39 4.42 2.23 11.93
CA ARG A 39 4.58 1.02 11.09
C ARG A 39 3.86 1.09 9.76
N ILE A 40 4.05 2.16 9.01
CA ILE A 40 3.54 2.25 7.63
C ILE A 40 4.68 1.91 6.68
N ARG A 41 4.44 0.93 5.80
CA ARG A 41 5.42 0.44 4.82
C ARG A 41 5.01 0.88 3.43
N LEU A 42 5.91 1.54 2.70
CA LEU A 42 5.65 1.86 1.29
C LEU A 42 5.51 0.57 0.47
N LEU A 43 4.49 0.54 -0.38
CA LEU A 43 4.34 -0.50 -1.38
C LEU A 43 5.19 -0.10 -2.60
N SER A 44 6.16 -0.92 -2.94
CA SER A 44 6.96 -0.76 -4.15
C SER A 44 6.12 -1.05 -5.39
N ASP A 45 6.45 -0.40 -6.50
CA ASP A 45 5.94 -0.75 -7.83
C ASP A 45 6.49 -2.10 -8.31
N GLU A 46 7.64 -2.51 -7.77
CA GLU A 46 8.29 -3.76 -8.15
C GLU A 46 7.64 -5.01 -7.53
N THR A 47 7.05 -5.83 -8.40
CA THR A 47 6.50 -7.17 -8.14
C THR A 47 7.59 -8.24 -8.07
N GLN A 48 8.69 -8.01 -7.33
CA GLN A 48 9.86 -8.93 -7.39
C GLN A 48 9.59 -10.39 -6.97
N GLU A 49 8.43 -10.74 -6.43
CA GLU A 49 8.11 -12.11 -5.95
C GLU A 49 6.66 -12.57 -6.21
N VAL A 50 5.96 -11.98 -7.19
CA VAL A 50 4.56 -12.32 -7.45
C VAL A 50 4.45 -13.20 -8.71
N SER A 51 3.53 -14.18 -8.73
CA SER A 51 3.24 -14.93 -9.95
C SER A 51 2.77 -13.99 -11.07
N VAL A 52 3.24 -14.21 -12.31
CA VAL A 52 2.99 -13.35 -13.50
C VAL A 52 1.52 -12.97 -13.73
N ILE A 53 0.57 -13.83 -13.35
CA ILE A 53 -0.88 -13.56 -13.50
C ILE A 53 -1.36 -12.54 -12.46
N GLN A 54 -0.81 -12.59 -11.25
CA GLN A 54 -1.13 -11.67 -10.17
C GLN A 54 -0.37 -10.33 -10.32
N GLU A 55 0.77 -10.33 -11.01
CA GLU A 55 1.57 -9.12 -11.27
C GLU A 55 0.78 -8.02 -12.00
N THR A 56 -0.08 -8.36 -12.97
CA THR A 56 -0.84 -7.37 -13.75
C THR A 56 -1.87 -6.60 -12.91
N ASP A 57 -2.62 -7.30 -12.04
CA ASP A 57 -3.62 -6.65 -11.19
C ASP A 57 -2.98 -5.81 -10.08
N TYR A 58 -1.85 -6.27 -9.53
CA TYR A 58 -1.08 -5.50 -8.56
C TYR A 58 -0.57 -4.20 -9.17
N GLN A 59 0.06 -4.27 -10.35
CA GLN A 59 0.62 -3.10 -11.01
C GLN A 59 -0.48 -2.09 -11.35
N ALA A 60 -1.60 -2.55 -11.92
CA ALA A 60 -2.72 -1.67 -12.23
C ALA A 60 -3.32 -1.01 -10.96
N ALA A 61 -3.42 -1.75 -9.86
CA ALA A 61 -3.89 -1.22 -8.58
C ALA A 61 -2.89 -0.20 -7.99
N TRP A 62 -1.59 -0.50 -8.07
CA TRP A 62 -0.53 0.41 -7.63
C TRP A 62 -0.56 1.71 -8.43
N GLU A 63 -0.63 1.64 -9.76
CA GLU A 63 -0.71 2.81 -10.65
C GLU A 63 -1.99 3.63 -10.44
N THR A 64 -3.09 2.98 -10.02
CA THR A 64 -4.35 3.69 -9.70
C THR A 64 -4.21 4.57 -8.46
N LEU A 65 -3.42 4.12 -7.47
CA LEU A 65 -3.24 4.82 -6.19
C LEU A 65 -2.02 5.74 -6.17
N ALA A 66 -0.97 5.37 -6.90
CA ALA A 66 0.26 6.13 -6.99
C ALA A 66 0.07 7.35 -7.88
N SER A 67 0.60 8.48 -7.43
CA SER A 67 0.67 9.72 -8.18
C SER A 67 1.94 10.47 -7.80
N LYS A 68 2.24 11.56 -8.51
CA LYS A 68 3.48 12.33 -8.30
C LYS A 68 3.70 12.72 -6.82
N ASP A 69 2.63 12.96 -6.08
CA ASP A 69 2.67 13.45 -4.71
C ASP A 69 2.07 12.44 -3.70
N ARG A 70 1.61 11.26 -4.15
CA ARG A 70 0.97 10.26 -3.28
C ARG A 70 1.48 8.87 -3.60
N LEU A 71 1.96 8.14 -2.59
CA LEU A 71 2.44 6.77 -2.74
C LEU A 71 1.59 5.80 -1.91
N PRO A 72 1.19 4.65 -2.47
CA PRO A 72 0.48 3.64 -1.71
C PRO A 72 1.39 2.99 -0.67
N ALA A 73 0.83 2.76 0.51
CA ALA A 73 1.52 2.15 1.64
C ALA A 73 0.55 1.25 2.41
N ILE A 74 1.08 0.39 3.28
CA ILE A 74 0.27 -0.50 4.12
C ILE A 74 0.60 -0.34 5.59
N CYS A 75 -0.44 -0.31 6.42
CA CYS A 75 -0.26 -0.29 7.87
C CYS A 75 0.09 -1.69 8.39
N GLY A 76 1.24 -1.84 9.04
CA GLY A 76 1.67 -3.10 9.65
C GLY A 76 0.86 -3.55 10.88
N PHE A 77 -0.18 -2.80 11.29
CA PHE A 77 -1.07 -3.20 12.38
C PHE A 77 -2.43 -3.70 11.89
N CYS A 78 -3.15 -2.89 11.13
CA CYS A 78 -4.47 -3.27 10.61
C CYS A 78 -4.45 -3.79 9.18
N LEU A 79 -3.29 -3.73 8.51
CA LEU A 79 -3.07 -4.19 7.14
C LEU A 79 -3.97 -3.49 6.11
N ASN A 80 -4.53 -2.33 6.46
CA ASN A 80 -5.21 -1.46 5.50
C ASN A 80 -4.19 -0.67 4.68
N VAL A 81 -4.50 -0.51 3.40
CA VAL A 81 -3.76 0.34 2.47
C VAL A 81 -4.11 1.80 2.76
N VAL A 82 -3.08 2.63 2.79
CA VAL A 82 -3.13 4.08 3.02
C VAL A 82 -2.34 4.77 1.92
N LEU A 83 -2.61 6.04 1.69
CA LEU A 83 -1.83 6.87 0.76
C LEU A 83 -0.91 7.79 1.57
N ILE A 84 0.36 7.86 1.20
CA ILE A 84 1.32 8.77 1.83
C ILE A 84 1.49 10.00 0.96
N ARG A 85 1.26 11.17 1.54
CA ARG A 85 1.48 12.48 0.94
C ARG A 85 2.20 13.38 1.94
N ASP A 86 3.35 13.93 1.57
CA ASP A 86 4.12 14.84 2.43
C ASP A 86 4.37 14.30 3.87
N GLY A 87 4.53 12.98 4.00
CA GLY A 87 4.72 12.30 5.29
C GLY A 87 3.44 12.08 6.12
N GLN A 88 2.26 12.37 5.56
CA GLN A 88 0.95 12.11 6.18
C GLN A 88 0.25 10.93 5.50
N ALA A 89 -0.48 10.13 6.29
CA ALA A 89 -1.24 8.99 5.77
C ALA A 89 -2.73 9.36 5.61
N GLU A 90 -3.27 9.12 4.42
CA GLU A 90 -4.63 9.42 4.01
C GLU A 90 -5.36 8.13 3.62
N MET A 91 -6.69 8.15 3.64
CA MET A 91 -7.50 7.02 3.18
C MET A 91 -7.64 7.06 1.65
N PRO A 92 -7.46 5.94 0.94
CA PRO A 92 -7.82 5.86 -0.48
C PRO A 92 -9.32 6.17 -0.65
N GLY A 93 -9.68 6.98 -1.65
CA GLY A 93 -11.08 7.35 -1.91
C GLY A 93 -11.66 8.46 -1.03
N ALA A 94 -10.89 9.03 -0.10
CA ALA A 94 -11.31 10.20 0.65
C ALA A 94 -11.18 11.47 -0.23
N GLN A 95 -12.28 11.88 -0.84
CA GLN A 95 -12.42 13.18 -1.51
C GLN A 95 -12.69 14.30 -0.50
#